data_AF-A0A485AIQ1-F1
#
_entry.id   AF-A0A485AIQ1-F1
#
_cell.length_a   1.000
_cell.length_b   1.000
_cell.length_c   1.000
_cell.angle_alpha   90.00
_cell.angle_beta   90.00
_cell.angle_gamma   90.00
#
_symmetry.space_group_name_H-M   'P 1'
#
loop_
_entity.id
_entity.type
_entity.pdbx_description
1 polymer ?
#
loop_
_entity_poly.entity_id
_entity_poly.type
_entity_poly.pdbx_seq_one_letter_code
_entity_poly.pdbx_strand_id
1 'polypeptide(L)'
;MQDAPKYQDVFAEVNQYFVDQIARCERAGISKDKLLLDPGFGFGKNLSHNYALLARLSEFHHFGLPLFVRYVAQVDDWSTA
;
A
#
# COMPACT_ATOMS: atom_id res chain seq x y z
N MET A 1 3.58 -1.32 15.33
CA MET A 1 3.45 -1.30 13.85
C MET A 1 3.58 -2.69 13.21
N GLN A 2 4.21 -3.69 13.86
CA GLN A 2 4.30 -5.08 13.38
C GLN A 2 3.61 -6.12 14.28
N ASP A 3 2.90 -5.72 15.35
CA ASP A 3 2.11 -6.66 16.15
C ASP A 3 0.82 -7.04 15.40
N ALA A 4 0.80 -8.26 14.86
CA ALA A 4 -0.35 -8.93 14.24
C ALA A 4 -1.15 -8.06 13.27
N PRO A 5 -0.59 -7.67 12.10
CA PRO A 5 -1.36 -6.97 11.08
C PRO A 5 -2.51 -7.84 10.60
N LYS A 6 -3.74 -7.36 10.77
CA LYS A 6 -4.96 -8.03 10.33
C LYS A 6 -5.63 -7.18 9.26
N TYR A 7 -5.65 -7.69 8.04
CA TYR A 7 -6.46 -7.16 6.95
C TYR A 7 -7.48 -8.22 6.57
N GLN A 8 -8.69 -7.81 6.22
CA GLN A 8 -9.64 -8.69 5.56
C GLN A 8 -9.36 -8.73 4.06
N ASP A 9 -9.07 -7.56 3.47
CA ASP A 9 -8.54 -7.41 2.12
C ASP A 9 -7.56 -6.25 2.13
N VAL A 10 -6.27 -6.58 2.13
CA VAL A 10 -5.18 -5.61 2.17
C VAL A 10 -5.26 -4.61 1.01
N PHE A 11 -5.70 -5.04 -0.17
CA PHE A 11 -5.81 -4.15 -1.31
C PHE A 11 -6.96 -3.17 -1.12
N ALA A 12 -8.15 -3.65 -0.74
CA ALA A 12 -9.32 -2.79 -0.55
C ALA A 12 -9.07 -1.74 0.52
N GLU A 13 -8.43 -2.13 1.63
CA GLU A 13 -8.11 -1.24 2.74
C GLU A 13 -7.03 -0.20 2.35
N VAL A 14 -5.97 -0.60 1.64
CA VAL A 14 -4.96 0.34 1.12
C VAL A 14 -5.55 1.27 0.06
N ASN A 15 -6.43 0.76 -0.81
CA ASN A 15 -7.13 1.56 -1.81
C ASN A 15 -8.00 2.63 -1.16
N GLN A 16 -8.79 2.27 -0.15
CA GLN A 16 -9.61 3.23 0.60
C GLN A 16 -8.74 4.26 1.32
N TYR A 17 -7.62 3.84 1.90
CA TYR A 17 -6.66 4.75 2.50
C TYR A 17 -6.15 5.80 1.51
N PHE A 18 -5.83 5.41 0.26
CA PHE A 18 -5.43 6.36 -0.78
C PHE A 18 -6.53 7.34 -1.15
N VAL A 19 -7.79 6.89 -1.27
CA VAL A 19 -8.94 7.79 -1.51
C VAL A 19 -8.98 8.89 -0.45
N ASP A 20 -8.90 8.50 0.83
CA ASP A 20 -9.01 9.42 1.95
C ASP A 20 -7.82 10.40 2.01
N GLN A 21 -6.60 9.92 1.77
CA GLN A 21 -5.40 10.76 1.79
C GLN A 21 -5.32 11.72 0.61
N ILE A 22 -5.71 11.29 -0.60
CA ILE A 22 -5.78 12.18 -1.76
C ILE A 22 -6.76 13.33 -1.47
N ALA A 23 -7.97 13.01 -1.03
CA ALA A 23 -8.97 14.01 -0.68
C ALA A 23 -8.52 14.93 0.47
N ARG A 24 -7.70 14.43 1.40
CA ARG A 24 -7.09 15.25 2.45
C ARG A 24 -6.05 16.22 1.89
N CYS A 25 -5.18 15.76 0.99
CA CYS A 25 -4.17 16.60 0.33
C CYS A 25 -4.83 17.70 -0.51
N GLU A 26 -5.85 17.35 -1.31
CA GLU A 26 -6.58 18.31 -2.13
C GLU A 26 -7.27 19.39 -1.27
N ARG A 27 -7.90 19.00 -0.16
CA ARG A 27 -8.49 19.96 0.81
C ARG A 27 -7.45 20.87 1.47
N ALA A 28 -6.20 20.43 1.56
CA ALA A 28 -5.09 21.24 2.06
C ALA A 28 -4.47 22.14 0.98
N GLY A 29 -5.02 22.15 -0.25
CA GLY A 29 -4.52 22.94 -1.38
C GLY A 29 -3.33 22.29 -2.11
N ILE A 30 -3.03 21.02 -1.84
CA ILE A 30 -2.01 20.27 -2.58
C ILE A 30 -2.67 19.69 -3.82
N SER A 31 -2.25 20.19 -4.99
CA SER A 31 -2.75 19.71 -6.27
C SER A 31 -2.39 18.23 -6.50
N LYS A 32 -3.33 17.49 -7.09
CA LYS A 32 -3.24 16.03 -7.29
C LYS A 32 -2.01 15.61 -8.10
N ASP A 33 -1.60 16.40 -9.09
CA ASP A 33 -0.39 16.17 -9.92
C ASP A 33 0.93 16.21 -9.13
N LYS A 34 0.92 16.70 -7.89
CA LYS A 34 2.08 16.69 -6.98
C LYS A 34 2.13 15.46 -6.08
N LEU A 35 1.17 14.55 -6.20
CA LEU A 35 1.06 13.36 -5.37
C LEU A 35 1.70 12.14 -6.02
N LEU A 36 2.18 11.24 -5.16
CA LEU A 36 2.76 9.95 -5.51
C LEU A 36 2.21 8.92 -4.52
N LEU A 37 1.86 7.73 -4.99
CA LEU A 37 1.30 6.68 -4.13
C LEU A 37 2.35 5.60 -3.83
N ASP A 38 2.54 5.29 -2.53
CA ASP A 38 3.36 4.17 -2.06
C ASP A 38 2.49 3.18 -1.27
N PRO A 39 2.27 1.94 -1.77
CA PRO A 39 1.49 0.91 -1.06
C PRO A 39 2.16 0.40 0.24
N GLY A 40 3.42 0.76 0.48
CA GLY A 40 4.13 0.53 1.74
C GLY A 40 4.39 -0.96 2.01
N PHE A 41 5.10 -1.63 1.11
CA PHE A 41 5.51 -3.03 1.31
C PHE A 41 6.43 -3.15 2.53
N GLY A 42 6.12 -4.12 3.41
CA GLY A 42 6.87 -4.33 4.66
C GLY A 42 6.48 -3.41 5.82
N PHE A 43 5.51 -2.51 5.64
CA PHE A 43 4.98 -1.66 6.72
C PHE A 43 3.63 -2.19 7.21
N GLY A 44 3.64 -2.85 8.39
CA GLY A 44 2.44 -3.37 9.02
C GLY A 44 1.68 -4.36 8.12
N LYS A 45 2.42 -5.17 7.35
CA LYS A 45 1.94 -6.22 6.45
C LYS A 45 2.85 -7.44 6.63
N ASN A 46 2.29 -8.64 6.57
CA ASN A 46 3.08 -9.87 6.49
C ASN A 46 3.40 -10.18 5.01
N LEU A 47 4.15 -11.25 4.77
CA LEU A 47 4.55 -11.65 3.43
C LEU A 47 3.33 -11.90 2.50
N SER A 48 2.32 -12.63 2.97
CA SER A 48 1.11 -12.91 2.20
C SER A 48 0.36 -11.64 1.80
N HIS A 49 0.26 -10.66 2.70
CA HIS A 49 -0.32 -9.35 2.41
C HIS A 49 0.51 -8.60 1.35
N ASN A 50 1.84 -8.64 1.44
CA ASN A 50 2.69 -8.00 0.44
C ASN A 50 2.54 -8.64 -0.94
N TYR A 51 2.50 -9.97 -1.04
CA TYR A 51 2.28 -10.64 -2.34
C TYR A 51 0.89 -10.38 -2.90
N ALA A 52 -0.16 -10.40 -2.06
CA ALA A 52 -1.52 -10.06 -2.48
C ALA A 52 -1.61 -8.62 -3.03
N LEU A 53 -0.94 -7.67 -2.37
CA LEU A 53 -0.88 -6.28 -2.81
C LEU A 53 -0.05 -6.11 -4.10
N LEU A 54 1.06 -6.86 -4.23
CA LEU A 54 1.91 -6.83 -5.42
C LEU A 54 1.19 -7.38 -6.64
N ALA A 55 0.43 -8.48 -6.49
CA ALA A 55 -0.35 -9.09 -7.55
C ALA A 55 -1.42 -8.14 -8.13
N ARG A 56 -1.87 -7.17 -7.32
CA ARG A 56 -2.90 -6.19 -7.66
C ARG A 56 -2.36 -4.77 -7.83
N LEU A 57 -1.04 -4.61 -7.89
CA LEU A 57 -0.39 -3.30 -7.90
C LEU A 57 -0.85 -2.41 -9.08
N SER A 58 -1.09 -3.01 -10.24
CA SER A 58 -1.54 -2.30 -11.45
C SER A 58 -2.93 -1.68 -11.30
N GLU A 59 -3.78 -2.21 -10.42
CA GLU A 59 -5.11 -1.65 -10.20
C GLU A 59 -5.03 -0.22 -9.65
N PHE A 60 -4.00 0.13 -8.87
CA PHE A 60 -3.81 1.49 -8.35
C PHE A 60 -3.60 2.56 -9.43
N HIS A 61 -3.34 2.19 -10.68
CA HIS A 61 -3.28 3.16 -11.78
C HIS A 61 -4.63 3.88 -12.03
N HIS A 62 -5.75 3.37 -11.51
CA HIS A 62 -7.05 4.04 -11.61
C HIS A 62 -7.06 5.44 -10.96
N PHE A 63 -6.16 5.70 -10.01
CA PHE A 63 -6.02 7.02 -9.40
C PHE A 63 -5.45 8.08 -10.35
N GLY A 64 -4.84 7.68 -11.47
CA GLY A 64 -4.16 8.59 -12.40
C GLY A 64 -2.92 9.24 -11.79
N LEU A 65 -2.31 8.60 -10.79
CA LEU A 65 -1.12 9.07 -10.08
C LEU A 65 0.06 8.12 -10.33
N PRO A 66 1.31 8.62 -10.32
CA PRO A 66 2.46 7.75 -10.39
C PRO A 66 2.57 6.89 -9.12
N LEU A 67 2.98 5.64 -9.31
CA LEU A 67 3.23 4.70 -8.23
C LEU A 67 4.73 4.68 -7.92
N PHE A 68 5.06 4.72 -6.64
CA PHE A 68 6.40 4.51 -6.14
C PHE A 68 6.41 3.31 -5.21
N VAL A 69 7.23 2.32 -5.55
CA VAL A 69 7.32 1.09 -4.79
C VAL A 69 8.62 1.09 -4.01
N ARG A 70 8.51 1.13 -2.68
CA ARG A 70 9.61 0.83 -1.79
C ARG A 70 9.35 -0.50 -1.10
N TYR A 71 10.35 -1.36 -1.08
CA TYR A 71 10.32 -2.62 -0.35
C TYR A 71 11.21 -2.53 0.89
N VAL A 72 10.64 -2.84 2.06
CA VAL A 72 11.41 -3.08 3.27
C VAL A 72 11.51 -4.59 3.47
N ALA A 73 12.74 -5.10 3.48
CA ALA A 73 13.00 -6.53 3.62
C ALA A 73 12.35 -7.07 4.88
N GLN A 74 11.56 -8.13 4.72
CA GLN A 74 11.03 -8.92 5.81
C GLN A 74 11.77 -10.26 5.82
N VAL A 75 12.10 -10.74 7.02
CA VAL A 75 12.71 -12.06 7.18
C VAL A 75 11.58 -13.07 7.18
N ASP A 76 11.54 -13.92 6.17
CA ASP A 76 10.74 -15.12 6.19
C ASP A 76 11.47 -16.22 6.96
N ASP A 77 10.74 -16.91 7.81
CA ASP A 77 11.19 -18.17 8.40
C ASP A 77 10.96 -19.28 7.36
N TRP A 78 12.02 -19.64 6.63
CA TRP A 78 12.02 -20.73 5.66
C TRP A 78 12.04 -22.12 6.31
N SER A 79 11.95 -22.23 7.64
CA SER A 79 12.01 -23.52 8.35
C SER A 79 10.79 -24.43 8.14
N THR A 80 9.73 -23.94 7.49
CA THR A 80 8.49 -24.69 7.23
C THR A 80 8.20 -24.97 5.76
N ALA A 81 9.18 -24.83 4.86
CA ALA A 81 9.06 -25.24 3.45
C ALA A 81 9.70 -26.61 3.17
#